data_AF-A0A7L5YSY0-F1
#
_entry.id   AF-A0A7L5YSY0-F1
#
_cell.length_a   1.000
_cell.length_b   1.000
_cell.length_c   1.000
_cell.angle_alpha   90.00
_cell.angle_beta   90.00
_cell.angle_gamma   90.00
#
_symmetry.space_group_name_H-M   'P 1'
#
loop_
_entity.id
_entity.type
_entity.pdbx_description
1 polymer ?
#
loop_
_entity_poly.entity_id
_entity_poly.type
_entity_poly.pdbx_seq_one_letter_code
_entity_poly.pdbx_strand_id
1 'polypeptide(L)'
;MTDFVLLNDVAWATVGYEQDGIRYQRMQFYHLINGQWRRTAPDPVFWGEEKSLETRNLRFVYHARDEALVQKLSRWAEEIYSRAALEFNVGASPHLTFYIDPEPRPDSPLITEGEFHLASPELTGMRQDGELPIALSQKTAYNIILRLALEKSGTRIGASPHEPTIGPNWVVMHGVVYWLLDRLLPDNTAIPGLEARLHEAASSGELMPLSSLWPPYRYGSLQRSALALAEAHSMVSYLADTTDPGRIPVLLRMLGTTIKPSETMAALGLDFRQF
;
A
#
# COMPACT_ATOMS: atom_id res chain seq x y z
N MET A 1 24.36 18.02 -6.03
CA MET A 1 25.20 18.72 -5.04
C MET A 1 24.91 18.07 -3.70
N THR A 2 25.95 17.72 -2.95
CA THR A 2 25.80 17.17 -1.60
C THR A 2 25.78 18.36 -0.65
N ASP A 3 24.60 18.73 -0.17
CA ASP A 3 24.47 19.81 0.80
C ASP A 3 24.66 19.25 2.21
N PHE A 4 25.54 19.90 2.98
CA PHE A 4 25.90 19.54 4.34
C PHE A 4 25.78 20.78 5.22
N VAL A 5 25.12 20.65 6.36
CA VAL A 5 25.05 21.72 7.36
C VAL A 5 25.62 21.20 8.67
N LEU A 6 26.49 22.01 9.27
CA LEU A 6 27.11 21.75 10.55
C LEU A 6 26.64 22.80 11.56
N LEU A 7 25.95 22.36 12.60
CA LEU A 7 25.48 23.18 13.71
C LEU A 7 26.05 22.60 15.00
N ASN A 8 27.26 23.03 15.36
CA ASN A 8 27.99 22.54 16.54
C ASN A 8 28.19 21.01 16.52
N ASP A 9 27.45 20.31 17.38
CA ASP A 9 27.46 18.86 17.57
C ASP A 9 26.36 18.15 16.78
N VAL A 10 25.59 18.87 15.95
CA VAL A 10 24.57 18.32 15.05
C VAL A 10 24.96 18.58 13.60
N ALA A 11 24.71 17.61 12.74
CA ALA A 11 24.84 17.78 11.30
C ALA A 11 23.73 17.06 10.55
N TRP A 12 23.34 17.61 9.40
CA TRP A 12 22.51 16.91 8.44
C TRP A 12 23.18 16.91 7.06
N ALA A 13 22.96 15.84 6.29
CA ALA A 13 23.57 15.65 4.99
C ALA A 13 22.57 15.10 3.98
N THR A 14 22.55 15.71 2.80
CA THR A 14 21.83 15.14 1.65
C THR A 14 22.67 14.03 1.03
N VAL A 15 22.18 12.80 1.08
CA VAL A 15 22.85 11.62 0.52
C VAL A 15 22.13 11.19 -0.74
N GLY A 16 22.82 11.31 -1.88
CA GLY A 16 22.35 10.78 -3.16
C GLY A 16 22.59 9.27 -3.28
N TYR A 17 21.68 8.57 -3.95
CA TYR A 17 21.84 7.15 -4.31
C TYR A 17 21.07 6.85 -5.60
N GLU A 18 21.34 5.70 -6.22
CA GLU A 18 20.63 5.25 -7.41
C GLU A 18 19.94 3.93 -7.12
N GLN A 19 18.70 3.79 -7.59
CA GLN A 19 17.90 2.58 -7.47
C GLN A 19 17.12 2.41 -8.77
N ASP A 20 17.25 1.24 -9.41
CA ASP A 20 16.58 0.90 -10.67
C ASP A 20 16.79 1.95 -11.78
N GLY A 21 18.02 2.52 -11.85
CA GLY A 21 18.39 3.57 -12.80
C GLY A 21 17.82 4.96 -12.48
N ILE A 22 17.08 5.12 -11.38
CA ILE A 22 16.53 6.40 -10.93
C ILE A 22 17.40 6.95 -9.80
N ARG A 23 17.76 8.23 -9.90
CA ARG A 23 18.52 8.93 -8.86
C ARG A 23 17.60 9.47 -7.78
N TYR A 24 17.95 9.15 -6.55
CA TYR A 24 17.28 9.60 -5.34
C TYR A 24 18.23 10.41 -4.46
N GLN A 25 17.66 11.18 -3.55
CA GLN A 25 18.36 11.84 -2.46
C GLN A 25 17.55 11.74 -1.17
N ARG A 26 18.23 11.63 -0.04
CA ARG A 26 17.59 11.63 1.28
C ARG A 26 18.44 12.38 2.28
N MET A 27 17.80 12.95 3.29
CA MET A 27 18.45 13.56 4.43
C MET A 27 18.89 12.50 5.44
N GLN A 28 20.13 12.61 5.91
CA GLN A 28 20.64 11.86 7.05
C GLN A 28 21.06 12.82 8.15
N PHE A 29 20.82 12.43 9.39
CA PHE A 29 21.07 13.23 10.58
C PHE A 29 22.17 12.58 11.42
N TYR A 30 23.06 13.40 11.97
CA TYR A 30 24.20 12.96 12.75
C TYR A 30 24.40 13.84 13.97
N HIS A 31 24.85 13.23 15.07
CA HIS A 31 25.35 13.95 16.24
C HIS A 31 26.81 13.56 16.53
N LEU A 32 27.58 14.51 17.06
CA LEU A 32 28.95 14.32 17.50
C LEU A 32 28.95 13.81 18.95
N ILE A 33 29.14 12.51 19.13
CA ILE A 33 29.15 11.85 20.45
C ILE A 33 30.57 11.33 20.70
N ASN A 34 31.23 11.83 21.75
CA ASN A 34 32.60 11.47 22.13
C ASN A 34 33.62 11.64 20.97
N GLY A 35 33.48 12.72 20.20
CA GLY A 35 34.35 13.01 19.05
C GLY A 35 34.08 12.15 17.80
N GLN A 36 33.00 11.37 17.78
CA GLN A 36 32.60 10.57 16.63
C GLN A 36 31.20 10.95 16.14
N TRP A 37 31.06 11.15 14.83
CA TRP A 37 29.76 11.34 14.21
C TRP A 37 28.98 10.03 14.19
N ARG A 38 27.76 10.05 14.73
CA ARG A 38 26.85 8.90 14.76
C ARG A 38 25.52 9.31 14.16
N ARG A 39 24.92 8.41 13.39
CA ARG A 39 23.57 8.63 12.83
C ARG A 39 22.56 8.70 13.97
N THR A 40 21.66 9.68 13.91
CA THR A 40 20.62 9.92 14.92
C THR A 40 19.23 9.94 14.29
N ALA A 41 18.22 10.11 15.15
CA ALA A 41 16.88 10.47 14.71
C ALA A 41 16.88 11.86 14.04
N PRO A 42 15.88 12.15 13.19
CA PRO A 42 15.69 13.45 12.57
C PRO A 42 15.57 14.59 13.60
N ASP A 43 16.16 15.74 13.30
CA ASP A 43 16.03 16.95 14.12
C ASP A 43 14.64 17.58 13.89
N PRO A 44 13.81 17.79 14.92
CA PRO A 44 12.51 18.44 14.77
C PRO A 44 12.56 19.81 14.07
N VAL A 45 13.63 20.59 14.27
CA VAL A 45 13.79 21.92 13.68
C VAL A 45 13.93 21.87 12.15
N PHE A 46 14.45 20.76 11.61
CA PHE A 46 14.62 20.57 10.17
C PHE A 46 13.31 20.66 9.39
N TRP A 47 12.24 20.11 9.98
CA TRP A 47 10.97 19.86 9.33
C TRP A 47 10.11 21.11 9.17
N GLY A 48 10.28 22.07 10.07
CA GLY A 48 9.45 23.27 10.15
C GLY A 48 8.09 22.99 10.80
N GLU A 49 7.14 23.89 10.61
CA GLU A 49 5.81 23.79 11.22
C GLU A 49 4.96 22.68 10.59
N GLU A 50 4.11 22.03 11.40
CA GLU A 50 3.07 21.12 10.91
C GLU A 50 2.03 21.92 10.12
N LYS A 51 1.60 21.35 9.00
CA LYS A 51 0.60 21.87 8.07
C LYS A 51 -0.41 20.79 7.75
N SER A 52 -1.55 21.22 7.21
CA SER A 52 -2.52 20.30 6.63
C SER A 52 -3.03 20.81 5.28
N LEU A 53 -3.36 19.85 4.42
CA LEU A 53 -3.96 20.08 3.11
C LEU A 53 -5.18 19.18 2.98
N GLU A 54 -6.35 19.78 2.82
CA GLU A 54 -7.60 19.05 2.56
C GLU A 54 -7.95 19.13 1.07
N THR A 55 -8.40 18.01 0.53
CA THR A 55 -8.96 17.86 -0.81
C THR A 55 -10.40 17.38 -0.70
N ARG A 56 -10.98 16.84 -1.78
CA ARG A 56 -12.38 16.40 -1.77
C ARG A 56 -12.58 15.15 -0.90
N ASN A 57 -11.67 14.19 -1.02
CA ASN A 57 -11.77 12.89 -0.40
C ASN A 57 -10.64 12.59 0.58
N LEU A 58 -9.60 13.43 0.61
CA LEU A 58 -8.36 13.18 1.33
C LEU A 58 -7.97 14.37 2.19
N ARG A 59 -7.30 14.10 3.31
CA ARG A 59 -6.53 15.07 4.10
C ARG A 59 -5.11 14.60 4.25
N PHE A 60 -4.17 15.52 4.13
CA PHE A 60 -2.76 15.30 4.38
C PHE A 60 -2.34 16.12 5.59
N VAL A 61 -1.63 15.52 6.53
CA VAL A 61 -0.96 16.18 7.66
C VAL A 61 0.53 15.95 7.48
N TYR A 62 1.31 17.03 7.43
CA TYR A 62 2.71 17.00 7.01
C TYR A 62 3.48 18.19 7.59
N HIS A 63 4.80 18.24 7.43
CA HIS A 63 5.61 19.38 7.88
C HIS A 63 5.99 20.28 6.70
N ALA A 64 6.28 21.56 6.96
CA ALA A 64 6.55 22.57 5.92
C ALA A 64 7.55 22.14 4.83
N ARG A 65 8.55 21.32 5.17
CA ARG A 65 9.50 20.74 4.20
C ARG A 65 8.84 19.87 3.13
N ASP A 66 7.81 19.12 3.48
CA ASP A 66 7.12 18.20 2.57
C ASP A 66 6.07 18.90 1.69
N GLU A 67 5.87 20.22 1.82
CA GLU A 67 4.75 20.93 1.20
C GLU A 67 4.67 20.78 -0.32
N ALA A 68 5.79 20.99 -1.02
CA ALA A 68 5.82 20.85 -2.48
C ALA A 68 5.51 19.42 -2.94
N LEU A 69 6.02 18.42 -2.21
CA LEU A 69 5.73 17.02 -2.46
C LEU A 69 4.25 16.72 -2.22
N VAL A 70 3.69 17.14 -1.08
CA VAL A 70 2.30 16.87 -0.70
C VAL A 70 1.32 17.53 -1.67
N GLN A 71 1.65 18.70 -2.21
CA GLN A 71 0.84 19.30 -3.29
C GLN A 71 0.82 18.44 -4.56
N LYS A 72 1.93 17.77 -4.91
CA LYS A 72 1.96 16.84 -6.05
C LYS A 72 1.23 15.53 -5.71
N LEU A 73 1.51 14.96 -4.53
CA LEU A 73 0.93 13.71 -4.07
C LEU A 73 -0.60 13.79 -3.94
N SER A 74 -1.13 14.87 -3.37
CA SER A 74 -2.57 15.05 -3.16
C SER A 74 -3.38 15.01 -4.46
N ARG A 75 -2.92 15.70 -5.52
CA ARG A 75 -3.57 15.67 -6.84
C ARG A 75 -3.55 14.28 -7.46
N TRP A 76 -2.39 13.63 -7.43
CA TRP A 76 -2.23 12.28 -7.95
C TRP A 76 -3.07 11.25 -7.15
N ALA A 77 -3.10 11.37 -5.83
CA ALA A 77 -3.86 10.49 -4.94
C ALA A 77 -5.38 10.64 -5.13
N GLU A 78 -5.88 11.86 -5.38
CA GLU A 78 -7.29 12.09 -5.72
C GLU A 78 -7.71 11.41 -7.03
N GLU A 79 -6.80 11.35 -8.03
CA GLU A 79 -7.04 10.62 -9.27
C GLU A 79 -7.14 9.11 -8.99
N ILE A 80 -6.19 8.56 -8.24
CA ILE A 80 -6.22 7.14 -7.83
C ILE A 80 -7.50 6.82 -7.05
N TYR A 81 -7.86 7.67 -6.09
CA TYR A 81 -9.08 7.54 -5.30
C TYR A 81 -10.31 7.51 -6.18
N SER A 82 -10.45 8.48 -7.09
CA SER A 82 -11.63 8.60 -7.96
C SER A 82 -11.77 7.40 -8.89
N ARG A 83 -10.66 6.92 -9.48
CA ARG A 83 -10.64 5.74 -10.34
C ARG A 83 -10.98 4.46 -9.57
N ALA A 84 -10.41 4.28 -8.38
CA ALA A 84 -10.70 3.11 -7.55
C ALA A 84 -12.13 3.10 -7.01
N ALA A 85 -12.66 4.25 -6.60
CA ALA A 85 -14.03 4.37 -6.13
C ALA A 85 -15.04 4.03 -7.25
N LEU A 86 -14.75 4.47 -8.48
CA LEU A 86 -15.53 4.13 -9.67
C LEU A 86 -15.47 2.62 -9.95
N GLU A 87 -14.28 2.03 -10.00
CA GLU A 87 -14.09 0.61 -10.32
C GLU A 87 -14.81 -0.30 -9.32
N PHE A 88 -14.73 0.01 -8.03
CA PHE A 88 -15.42 -0.75 -7.00
C PHE A 88 -16.90 -0.39 -6.83
N ASN A 89 -17.37 0.67 -7.52
CA ASN A 89 -18.71 1.23 -7.36
C ASN A 89 -19.03 1.46 -5.87
N VAL A 90 -18.12 2.18 -5.20
CA VAL A 90 -18.30 2.58 -3.80
C VAL A 90 -19.37 3.66 -3.76
N GLY A 91 -20.35 3.52 -2.86
CA GLY A 91 -21.44 4.48 -2.71
C GLY A 91 -20.95 5.76 -2.01
N ALA A 92 -21.13 5.82 -0.69
CA ALA A 92 -20.52 6.87 0.12
C ALA A 92 -19.04 6.57 0.29
N SER A 93 -18.22 7.44 -0.27
CA SER A 93 -16.77 7.30 -0.29
C SER A 93 -16.17 7.81 1.04
N PRO A 94 -15.35 7.03 1.75
CA PRO A 94 -14.79 7.43 3.04
C PRO A 94 -13.75 8.54 2.84
N HIS A 95 -13.74 9.52 3.73
CA HIS A 95 -12.70 10.53 3.77
C HIS A 95 -11.44 9.94 4.43
N LEU A 96 -10.29 10.04 3.77
CA LEU A 96 -9.04 9.42 4.23
C LEU A 96 -8.04 10.45 4.72
N THR A 97 -7.25 10.12 5.74
CA THR A 97 -6.19 10.98 6.26
C THR A 97 -4.83 10.32 6.08
N PHE A 98 -3.87 11.05 5.53
CA PHE A 98 -2.48 10.64 5.37
C PHE A 98 -1.58 11.52 6.22
N TYR A 99 -0.84 10.91 7.13
CA TYR A 99 0.21 11.54 7.92
C TYR A 99 1.55 11.28 7.24
N ILE A 100 2.27 12.35 6.89
CA ILE A 100 3.64 12.29 6.40
C ILE A 100 4.55 12.51 7.61
N ASP A 101 5.03 11.39 8.17
CA ASP A 101 5.73 11.40 9.45
C ASP A 101 7.22 11.75 9.28
N PRO A 102 7.75 12.64 10.14
CA PRO A 102 9.17 13.00 10.17
C PRO A 102 10.05 11.92 10.82
N GLU A 103 9.47 10.82 11.29
CA GLU A 103 10.18 9.66 11.81
C GLU A 103 9.55 8.40 11.21
N PRO A 104 10.35 7.42 10.76
CA PRO A 104 9.81 6.17 10.26
C PRO A 104 9.19 5.41 11.43
N ARG A 105 7.86 5.43 11.50
CA ARG A 105 7.13 4.53 12.38
C ARG A 105 7.28 3.11 11.82
N PRO A 106 7.41 2.08 12.67
CA PRO A 106 7.20 0.72 12.18
C PRO A 106 5.86 0.68 11.48
N ASP A 107 5.78 -0.03 10.36
CA ASP A 107 4.54 -0.23 9.61
C ASP A 107 3.52 -0.87 10.55
N SER A 108 2.76 -0.04 11.24
CA SER A 108 1.73 -0.51 12.13
C SER A 108 0.57 -0.90 11.23
N PRO A 109 0.11 -2.16 11.27
CA PRO A 109 -1.05 -2.60 10.52
C PRO A 109 -2.35 -2.03 11.11
N LEU A 110 -2.26 -1.05 12.03
CA LEU A 110 -3.35 -0.16 12.39
C LEU A 110 -3.79 0.61 11.15
N ILE A 111 -4.52 -0.09 10.28
CA ILE A 111 -5.46 0.50 9.35
C ILE A 111 -6.58 1.01 10.27
N THR A 112 -6.31 2.11 10.98
CA THR A 112 -7.33 2.86 11.70
C THR A 112 -8.22 3.52 10.65
N GLU A 113 -9.49 3.71 11.00
CA GLU A 113 -10.63 4.35 10.31
C GLU A 113 -10.37 5.28 9.08
N GLY A 114 -9.60 4.84 8.08
CA GLY A 114 -9.14 5.68 6.98
C GLY A 114 -7.90 6.54 7.26
N GLU A 115 -7.12 6.26 8.31
CA GLU A 115 -5.89 7.00 8.64
C GLU A 115 -4.64 6.18 8.30
N PHE A 116 -3.66 6.82 7.67
CA PHE A 116 -2.46 6.17 7.16
C PHE A 116 -1.21 6.97 7.49
N HIS A 117 -0.20 6.28 8.02
CA HIS A 117 1.11 6.85 8.30
C HIS A 117 2.11 6.45 7.22
N LEU A 118 2.70 7.46 6.58
CA LEU A 118 3.73 7.33 5.55
C LEU A 118 4.99 8.04 6.04
N ALA A 119 6.15 7.40 5.94
CA ALA A 119 7.40 8.08 6.25
C ALA A 119 7.68 9.18 5.21
N SER A 120 8.16 10.34 5.67
CA SER A 120 8.57 11.42 4.76
C SER A 120 9.62 10.91 3.74
N PRO A 121 9.43 11.21 2.45
CA PRO A 121 10.44 11.00 1.43
C PRO A 121 11.77 11.72 1.65
N GLU A 122 11.81 12.78 2.46
CA GLU A 122 13.08 13.36 2.87
C GLU A 122 13.94 12.32 3.61
N LEU A 123 13.36 11.32 4.28
CA LEU A 123 14.11 10.23 4.92
C LEU A 123 14.27 9.00 4.04
N THR A 124 13.23 8.68 3.27
CA THR A 124 13.15 7.41 2.54
C THR A 124 13.69 7.51 1.12
N GLY A 125 13.76 8.72 0.55
CA GLY A 125 14.26 9.00 -0.78
C GLY A 125 13.32 9.87 -1.63
N MET A 126 13.75 11.09 -1.92
CA MET A 126 13.18 11.97 -2.93
C MET A 126 13.82 11.70 -4.29
N ARG A 127 13.02 11.60 -5.36
CA ARG A 127 13.59 11.48 -6.71
C ARG A 127 14.17 12.81 -7.16
N GLN A 128 15.33 12.77 -7.80
CA GLN A 128 16.00 13.99 -8.29
C GLN A 128 15.41 14.52 -9.60
N ASP A 129 14.58 13.74 -10.29
CA ASP A 129 13.84 14.16 -11.48
C ASP A 129 12.55 14.95 -11.13
N GLY A 130 12.23 15.12 -9.85
CA GLY A 130 11.03 15.82 -9.38
C GLY A 130 9.74 14.97 -9.45
N GLU A 131 9.83 13.70 -9.83
CA GLU A 131 8.71 12.78 -9.78
C GLU A 131 8.43 12.27 -8.35
N LEU A 132 7.20 11.80 -8.13
CA LEU A 132 6.86 11.18 -6.85
C LEU A 132 7.72 9.92 -6.65
N PRO A 133 8.28 9.68 -5.45
CA PRO A 133 8.95 8.43 -5.14
C PRO A 133 8.03 7.25 -5.42
N ILE A 134 8.57 6.21 -6.08
CA ILE A 134 7.79 5.05 -6.50
C ILE A 134 7.17 4.36 -5.29
N ALA A 135 7.95 4.13 -4.23
CA ALA A 135 7.48 3.49 -3.00
C ALA A 135 6.37 4.29 -2.30
N LEU A 136 6.48 5.63 -2.27
CA LEU A 136 5.44 6.50 -1.70
C LEU A 136 4.13 6.39 -2.48
N SER A 137 4.23 6.47 -3.81
CA SER A 137 3.09 6.39 -4.71
C SER A 137 2.39 5.03 -4.55
N GLN A 138 3.14 3.93 -4.67
CA GLN A 138 2.60 2.58 -4.50
C GLN A 138 1.92 2.37 -3.14
N LYS A 139 2.55 2.80 -2.04
CA LYS A 139 1.98 2.66 -0.70
C LYS A 139 0.71 3.49 -0.53
N THR A 140 0.70 4.71 -1.06
CA THR A 140 -0.47 5.60 -1.03
C THR A 140 -1.63 4.99 -1.83
N ALA A 141 -1.38 4.54 -3.06
CA ALA A 141 -2.40 3.88 -3.89
C ALA A 141 -2.92 2.60 -3.23
N TYR A 142 -2.04 1.76 -2.71
CA TYR A 142 -2.40 0.55 -2.01
C TYR A 142 -3.34 0.84 -0.82
N ASN A 143 -3.02 1.84 0.02
CA ASN A 143 -3.83 2.24 1.16
C ASN A 143 -5.22 2.75 0.74
N ILE A 144 -5.29 3.58 -0.31
CA ILE A 144 -6.54 4.07 -0.89
C ILE A 144 -7.40 2.90 -1.38
N ILE A 145 -6.81 2.04 -2.22
CA ILE A 145 -7.51 0.92 -2.85
C ILE A 145 -8.00 -0.06 -1.78
N LEU A 146 -7.14 -0.43 -0.82
CA LEU A 146 -7.50 -1.33 0.27
C LEU A 146 -8.67 -0.78 1.09
N ARG A 147 -8.65 0.52 1.42
CA ARG A 147 -9.73 1.11 2.20
C ARG A 147 -11.06 1.17 1.45
N LEU A 148 -11.02 1.49 0.16
CA LEU A 148 -12.22 1.47 -0.69
C LEU A 148 -12.75 0.04 -0.89
N ALA A 149 -11.87 -0.95 -0.99
CA ALA A 149 -12.24 -2.36 -1.06
C ALA A 149 -12.93 -2.83 0.24
N LEU A 150 -12.39 -2.43 1.41
CA LEU A 150 -13.00 -2.69 2.72
C LEU A 150 -14.36 -2.00 2.89
N GLU A 151 -14.49 -0.76 2.42
CA GLU A 151 -15.77 -0.04 2.43
C GLU A 151 -16.80 -0.77 1.56
N LYS A 152 -16.39 -1.19 0.36
CA LYS A 152 -17.27 -1.92 -0.56
C LYS A 152 -17.71 -3.28 -0.01
N SER A 153 -16.82 -3.97 0.72
CA SER A 153 -17.17 -5.24 1.34
C SER A 153 -18.01 -5.07 2.59
N GLY A 154 -18.00 -3.89 3.22
CA GLY A 154 -18.58 -3.70 4.55
C GLY A 154 -17.80 -4.42 5.64
N THR A 155 -16.59 -4.90 5.34
CA THR A 155 -15.70 -5.54 6.32
C THR A 155 -15.17 -4.46 7.24
N ARG A 156 -15.49 -4.58 8.53
CA ARG A 156 -14.88 -3.75 9.56
C ARG A 156 -13.53 -4.33 9.94
N ILE A 157 -12.58 -3.44 10.17
CA ILE A 157 -11.28 -3.79 10.72
C ILE A 157 -11.52 -4.07 12.21
N GLY A 158 -11.15 -5.28 12.66
CA GLY A 158 -11.33 -5.65 14.05
C GLY A 158 -10.51 -4.71 14.95
N ALA A 159 -11.14 -4.17 15.99
CA ALA A 159 -10.52 -3.25 16.96
C ALA A 159 -9.52 -3.94 17.92
N SER A 160 -9.01 -5.13 17.57
CA SER A 160 -8.02 -5.81 18.42
C SER A 160 -6.67 -5.12 18.25
N PRO A 161 -6.12 -4.48 19.30
CA PRO A 161 -4.82 -3.80 19.23
C PRO A 161 -3.65 -4.75 19.00
N HIS A 162 -3.87 -6.08 19.05
CA HIS A 162 -2.82 -7.08 18.88
C HIS A 162 -2.81 -7.72 17.48
N GLU A 163 -3.93 -7.70 16.76
CA GLU A 163 -4.00 -8.19 15.37
C GLU A 163 -5.17 -7.51 14.63
N PRO A 164 -4.96 -6.33 14.03
CA PRO A 164 -5.91 -5.76 13.07
C PRO A 164 -5.95 -6.69 11.85
N THR A 165 -6.85 -7.66 11.88
CA THR A 165 -7.07 -8.58 10.76
C THR A 165 -8.04 -7.92 9.78
N ILE A 166 -7.65 -7.91 8.50
CA ILE A 166 -8.46 -7.45 7.35
C ILE A 166 -9.54 -8.50 7.10
N GLY A 167 -10.45 -8.65 8.07
CA GLY A 167 -11.46 -9.69 8.08
C GLY A 167 -10.94 -11.12 7.87
N PRO A 168 -11.87 -12.08 7.75
CA PRO A 168 -11.51 -13.48 7.53
C PRO A 168 -11.03 -13.75 6.08
N ASN A 169 -11.31 -12.87 5.10
CA ASN A 169 -11.02 -13.08 3.68
C ASN A 169 -9.87 -12.21 3.13
N TRP A 170 -8.88 -11.86 3.98
CA TRP A 170 -7.82 -10.91 3.63
C TRP A 170 -7.02 -11.30 2.38
N VAL A 171 -6.83 -12.59 2.10
CA VAL A 171 -6.02 -13.03 0.94
C VAL A 171 -6.67 -12.64 -0.38
N VAL A 172 -7.95 -12.97 -0.56
CA VAL A 172 -8.70 -12.59 -1.77
C VAL A 172 -8.90 -11.07 -1.83
N MET A 173 -9.11 -10.42 -0.68
CA MET A 173 -9.18 -8.95 -0.61
C MET A 173 -7.92 -8.30 -1.17
N HIS A 174 -6.75 -8.75 -0.74
CA HIS A 174 -5.47 -8.27 -1.27
C HIS A 174 -5.28 -8.61 -2.75
N GLY A 175 -5.77 -9.77 -3.21
CA GLY A 175 -5.81 -10.09 -4.65
C GLY A 175 -6.54 -9.02 -5.47
N VAL A 176 -7.69 -8.52 -4.97
CA VAL A 176 -8.42 -7.40 -5.59
C VAL A 176 -7.63 -6.09 -5.54
N VAL A 177 -6.97 -5.81 -4.42
CA VAL A 177 -6.13 -4.62 -4.27
C VAL A 177 -4.97 -4.65 -5.27
N TYR A 178 -4.27 -5.76 -5.37
CA TYR A 178 -3.14 -5.93 -6.30
C TYR A 178 -3.58 -5.85 -7.75
N TRP A 179 -4.72 -6.47 -8.10
CA TRP A 179 -5.28 -6.38 -9.45
C TRP A 179 -5.55 -4.92 -9.85
N LEU A 180 -6.16 -4.14 -8.96
CA LEU A 180 -6.42 -2.75 -9.27
C LEU A 180 -5.14 -1.90 -9.24
N LEU A 181 -4.20 -2.21 -8.33
CA LEU A 181 -2.90 -1.55 -8.28
C LEU A 181 -2.15 -1.71 -9.60
N ASP A 182 -2.16 -2.91 -10.20
CA ASP A 182 -1.53 -3.19 -11.48
C ASP A 182 -2.09 -2.33 -12.62
N ARG A 183 -3.42 -2.21 -12.67
CA ARG A 183 -4.14 -1.42 -13.68
C ARG A 183 -3.95 0.09 -13.51
N LEU A 184 -3.83 0.55 -12.27
CA LEU A 184 -3.71 1.99 -11.97
C LEU A 184 -2.25 2.46 -11.97
N LEU A 185 -1.30 1.57 -11.67
CA LEU A 185 0.14 1.84 -11.60
C LEU A 185 0.92 0.76 -12.38
N PRO A 186 1.06 0.88 -13.71
CA PRO A 186 1.80 -0.08 -14.52
C PRO A 186 3.28 -0.24 -14.11
N ASP A 187 3.89 0.81 -13.56
CA ASP A 187 5.27 0.78 -13.07
C ASP A 187 5.38 0.29 -11.60
N ASN A 188 4.35 -0.41 -11.10
CA ASN A 188 4.41 -0.97 -9.76
C ASN A 188 5.44 -2.12 -9.70
N THR A 189 6.15 -2.23 -8.59
CA THR A 189 7.22 -3.23 -8.39
C THR A 189 6.74 -4.44 -7.60
N ALA A 190 5.52 -4.40 -7.06
CA ALA A 190 4.95 -5.49 -6.29
C ALA A 190 4.49 -6.65 -7.19
N ILE A 191 3.86 -6.34 -8.33
CA ILE A 191 3.23 -7.31 -9.21
C ILE A 191 4.23 -8.22 -9.92
N PRO A 192 5.35 -7.73 -10.52
CA PRO A 192 6.35 -8.61 -11.12
C PRO A 192 6.88 -9.66 -10.13
N GLY A 193 7.03 -9.30 -8.85
CA GLY A 193 7.44 -10.22 -7.80
C GLY A 193 6.39 -11.27 -7.43
N LEU A 194 5.10 -10.97 -7.60
CA LEU A 194 4.02 -11.95 -7.42
C LEU A 194 3.93 -12.89 -8.62
N GLU A 195 4.02 -12.37 -9.84
CA GLU A 195 3.97 -13.15 -11.08
C GLU A 195 5.13 -14.13 -11.17
N ALA A 196 6.35 -13.69 -10.85
CA ALA A 196 7.53 -14.56 -10.83
C ALA A 196 7.35 -15.74 -9.86
N ARG A 197 6.79 -15.50 -8.66
CA ARG A 197 6.50 -16.55 -7.68
C ARG A 197 5.44 -17.53 -8.17
N LEU A 198 4.38 -17.02 -8.79
CA LEU A 198 3.33 -17.87 -9.33
C LEU A 198 3.88 -18.75 -10.46
N HIS A 199 4.71 -18.19 -11.34
CA HIS A 199 5.36 -18.93 -12.41
C HIS A 199 6.28 -20.02 -11.87
N GLU A 200 7.09 -19.70 -10.86
CA GLU A 200 7.94 -20.67 -10.15
C GLU A 200 7.11 -21.81 -9.56
N ALA A 201 6.07 -21.50 -8.78
CA ALA A 201 5.20 -22.51 -8.17
C ALA A 201 4.43 -23.36 -9.20
N ALA A 202 3.99 -22.76 -10.31
CA ALA A 202 3.37 -23.50 -11.41
C ALA A 202 4.36 -24.46 -12.07
N SER A 203 5.61 -24.05 -12.25
CA SER A 203 6.67 -24.88 -12.83
C SER A 203 7.11 -26.03 -11.91
N SER A 204 7.03 -25.84 -10.60
CA SER A 204 7.35 -26.85 -9.58
C SER A 204 6.16 -27.73 -9.18
N GLY A 205 4.94 -27.43 -9.64
CA GLY A 205 3.73 -28.15 -9.25
C GLY A 205 3.28 -27.87 -7.81
N GLU A 206 3.66 -26.71 -7.26
CA GLU A 206 3.41 -26.31 -5.87
C GLU A 206 2.21 -25.36 -5.70
N LEU A 207 1.36 -25.23 -6.74
CA LEU A 207 0.12 -24.46 -6.67
C LEU A 207 -0.79 -24.98 -5.56
N MET A 208 -1.48 -24.05 -4.89
CA MET A 208 -2.43 -24.37 -3.85
C MET A 208 -3.82 -24.59 -4.44
N PRO A 209 -4.65 -25.45 -3.81
CA PRO A 209 -6.05 -25.54 -4.21
C PRO A 209 -6.74 -24.20 -3.91
N LEU A 210 -7.67 -23.80 -4.78
CA LEU A 210 -8.40 -22.53 -4.71
C LEU A 210 -9.02 -22.26 -3.33
N SER A 211 -9.48 -23.30 -2.64
CA SER A 211 -10.02 -23.20 -1.28
C SER A 211 -9.02 -22.65 -0.25
N SER A 212 -7.72 -22.73 -0.52
CA SER A 212 -6.65 -22.20 0.34
C SER A 212 -6.61 -20.68 0.38
N LEU A 213 -7.29 -19.99 -0.54
CA LEU A 213 -7.40 -18.53 -0.54
C LEU A 213 -8.46 -18.02 0.45
N TRP A 214 -9.22 -18.93 1.05
CA TRP A 214 -10.22 -18.64 2.08
C TRP A 214 -9.80 -19.23 3.43
N PRO A 215 -10.33 -18.71 4.54
CA PRO A 215 -10.03 -19.22 5.88
C PRO A 215 -10.66 -20.61 6.12
N PRO A 216 -10.14 -21.38 7.08
CA PRO A 216 -8.99 -21.06 7.93
C PRO A 216 -7.66 -21.19 7.19
N TYR A 217 -6.80 -20.17 7.30
CA TYR A 217 -5.50 -20.15 6.64
C TYR A 217 -4.50 -21.07 7.32
N ARG A 218 -3.74 -21.82 6.51
CA ARG A 218 -2.74 -22.80 6.97
C ARG A 218 -1.43 -22.71 6.18
N TYR A 219 -0.88 -21.50 6.07
CA TYR A 219 0.31 -21.26 5.25
C TYR A 219 1.60 -21.74 5.92
N GLY A 220 1.73 -21.61 7.24
CA GLY A 220 2.89 -22.11 8.00
C GLY A 220 4.23 -21.43 7.69
N SER A 221 4.30 -20.55 6.68
CA SER A 221 5.49 -19.76 6.32
C SER A 221 5.11 -18.49 5.56
N LEU A 222 6.01 -17.50 5.56
CA LEU A 222 5.86 -16.27 4.76
C LEU A 222 5.83 -16.56 3.26
N GLN A 223 6.58 -17.56 2.81
CA GLN A 223 6.65 -17.97 1.41
C GLN A 223 5.28 -18.48 0.92
N ARG A 224 4.60 -19.32 1.70
CA ARG A 224 3.25 -19.79 1.34
C ARG A 224 2.21 -18.67 1.40
N SER A 225 2.33 -17.74 2.35
CA SER A 225 1.46 -16.54 2.37
C SER A 225 1.66 -15.67 1.12
N ALA A 226 2.92 -15.48 0.69
CA ALA A 226 3.22 -14.74 -0.53
C ALA A 226 2.70 -15.44 -1.79
N LEU A 227 2.80 -16.78 -1.86
CA LEU A 227 2.19 -17.56 -2.95
C LEU A 227 0.66 -17.41 -2.96
N ALA A 228 0.02 -17.39 -1.80
CA ALA A 228 -1.44 -17.26 -1.70
C ALA A 228 -1.91 -15.89 -2.22
N LEU A 229 -1.14 -14.84 -1.94
CA LEU A 229 -1.37 -13.52 -2.51
C LEU A 229 -1.19 -13.49 -4.03
N ALA A 230 -0.18 -14.18 -4.56
CA ALA A 230 0.06 -14.27 -6.00
C ALA A 230 -1.06 -15.04 -6.73
N GLU A 231 -1.52 -16.16 -6.15
CA GLU A 231 -2.66 -16.91 -6.68
C GLU A 231 -3.97 -16.13 -6.58
N ALA A 232 -4.19 -15.41 -5.48
CA ALA A 232 -5.36 -14.54 -5.33
C ALA A 232 -5.37 -13.40 -6.34
N HIS A 233 -4.23 -12.77 -6.59
CA HIS A 233 -4.07 -11.78 -7.66
C HIS A 233 -4.46 -12.40 -9.02
N SER A 234 -3.86 -13.53 -9.38
CA SER A 234 -4.14 -14.22 -10.65
C SER A 234 -5.61 -14.63 -10.81
N MET A 235 -6.23 -15.17 -9.75
CA MET A 235 -7.66 -15.49 -9.73
C MET A 235 -8.51 -14.24 -9.99
N VAL A 236 -8.21 -13.13 -9.33
CA VAL A 236 -8.98 -11.90 -9.52
C VAL A 236 -8.78 -11.32 -10.91
N SER A 237 -7.56 -11.32 -11.44
CA SER A 237 -7.28 -10.91 -12.83
C SER A 237 -8.07 -11.76 -13.82
N TYR A 238 -8.09 -13.09 -13.64
CA TYR A 238 -8.93 -13.97 -14.45
C TYR A 238 -10.42 -13.58 -14.37
N LEU A 239 -10.96 -13.35 -13.17
CA LEU A 239 -12.36 -12.97 -12.99
C LEU A 239 -12.69 -11.65 -13.71
N ALA A 240 -11.83 -10.64 -13.55
CA ALA A 240 -12.02 -9.33 -14.14
C ALA A 240 -11.92 -9.36 -15.67
N ASP A 241 -10.91 -10.04 -16.22
CA ASP A 241 -10.57 -9.94 -17.64
C ASP A 241 -11.35 -10.92 -18.52
N THR A 242 -11.76 -12.08 -17.99
CA THR A 242 -12.37 -13.14 -18.82
C THR A 242 -13.87 -13.27 -18.69
N THR A 243 -14.49 -12.67 -17.65
CA THR A 243 -15.89 -12.99 -17.35
C THR A 243 -16.85 -11.80 -17.31
N ASP A 244 -16.55 -10.72 -16.59
CA ASP A 244 -17.25 -9.42 -16.59
C ASP A 244 -16.62 -8.52 -15.50
N PRO A 245 -16.09 -7.31 -15.81
CA PRO A 245 -15.60 -6.37 -14.80
C PRO A 245 -16.60 -6.05 -13.68
N GLY A 246 -17.91 -6.12 -13.97
CA GLY A 246 -18.99 -5.94 -12.99
C GLY A 246 -18.97 -6.95 -11.82
N ARG A 247 -18.19 -8.03 -11.94
CA ARG A 247 -18.02 -9.06 -10.90
C ARG A 247 -17.13 -8.62 -9.74
N ILE A 248 -16.22 -7.66 -9.92
CA ILE A 248 -15.33 -7.21 -8.82
C ILE A 248 -16.12 -6.54 -7.69
N PRO A 249 -17.06 -5.60 -7.96
CA PRO A 249 -17.96 -5.09 -6.93
C PRO A 249 -18.81 -6.16 -6.24
N VAL A 250 -19.17 -7.26 -6.94
CA VAL A 250 -19.92 -8.39 -6.36
C VAL A 250 -19.02 -9.21 -5.44
N LEU A 251 -17.81 -9.55 -5.90
CA LEU A 251 -16.80 -10.28 -5.14
C LEU A 251 -16.53 -9.56 -3.82
N LEU A 252 -16.22 -8.25 -3.85
CA LEU A 252 -15.97 -7.47 -2.65
C LEU A 252 -17.12 -7.56 -1.64
N ARG A 253 -18.38 -7.41 -2.07
CA ARG A 253 -19.54 -7.58 -1.18
C ARG A 253 -19.58 -8.97 -0.56
N MET A 254 -19.33 -10.01 -1.34
CA MET A 254 -19.33 -11.40 -0.85
C MET A 254 -18.22 -11.65 0.17
N LEU A 255 -17.04 -11.06 0.00
CA LEU A 255 -15.94 -11.15 0.97
C LEU A 255 -16.30 -10.56 2.34
N GLY A 256 -17.29 -9.66 2.41
CA GLY A 256 -17.80 -9.15 3.68
C GLY A 256 -18.88 -10.01 4.33
N THR A 257 -19.57 -10.86 3.56
CA THR A 257 -20.76 -11.59 4.04
C THR A 257 -20.55 -13.08 4.24
N THR A 258 -19.59 -13.70 3.55
CA THR A 258 -19.30 -15.13 3.66
C THR A 258 -17.81 -15.42 3.68
N ILE A 259 -17.43 -16.53 4.30
CA ILE A 259 -16.06 -17.06 4.29
C ILE A 259 -15.93 -18.30 3.40
N LYS A 260 -17.01 -18.70 2.72
CA LYS A 260 -17.03 -19.92 1.92
C LYS A 260 -16.75 -19.60 0.44
N PRO A 261 -15.76 -20.26 -0.18
CA PRO A 261 -15.46 -20.08 -1.60
C PRO A 261 -16.67 -20.40 -2.51
N SER A 262 -17.40 -21.47 -2.22
CA SER A 262 -18.51 -21.94 -3.07
C SER A 262 -19.68 -20.95 -3.11
N GLU A 263 -20.04 -20.36 -1.97
CA GLU A 263 -21.06 -19.30 -1.91
C GLU A 263 -20.60 -18.04 -2.65
N THR A 264 -19.32 -17.70 -2.53
CA THR A 264 -18.72 -16.56 -3.26
C THR A 264 -18.77 -16.77 -4.76
N MET A 265 -18.32 -17.93 -5.27
CA MET A 265 -18.33 -18.22 -6.71
C MET A 265 -19.75 -18.34 -7.27
N ALA A 266 -20.68 -18.95 -6.53
CA ALA A 266 -22.08 -19.03 -6.95
C ALA A 266 -22.71 -17.64 -7.13
N ALA A 267 -22.40 -16.68 -6.24
CA ALA A 267 -22.85 -15.29 -6.36
C ALA A 267 -22.22 -14.56 -7.56
N LEU A 268 -21.05 -15.00 -8.03
CA LEU A 268 -20.43 -14.53 -9.27
C LEU A 268 -20.97 -15.24 -10.53
N GLY A 269 -21.92 -16.18 -10.37
CA GLY A 269 -22.43 -17.00 -11.46
C GLY A 269 -21.43 -18.03 -11.98
N LEU A 270 -20.51 -18.48 -11.12
CA LEU A 270 -19.45 -19.45 -11.44
C LEU A 270 -19.65 -20.75 -10.66
N ASP A 271 -19.32 -21.88 -11.29
CA ASP A 271 -19.25 -23.18 -10.62
C ASP A 271 -17.84 -23.37 -10.04
N PHE A 272 -17.75 -23.44 -8.71
CA PHE A 272 -16.49 -23.65 -7.99
C PHE A 272 -15.76 -24.94 -8.42
N ARG A 273 -16.48 -25.95 -8.94
CA ARG A 273 -15.88 -27.22 -9.40
C ARG A 273 -15.14 -27.10 -10.74
N GLN A 274 -15.33 -25.99 -11.45
CA GLN A 274 -14.67 -25.73 -12.73
C GLN A 274 -13.30 -25.05 -12.57
N PHE A 275 -12.89 -24.76 -11.33
CA PHE A 275 -11.61 -24.18 -10.95
C PHE A 275 -10.82 -25.16 -10.07
#